data_AF-A0A7H8K1K8-F1
#
_entry.id   AF-A0A7H8K1K8-F1
#
_cell.length_a   1.000
_cell.length_b   1.000
_cell.length_c   1.000
_cell.angle_alpha   90.00
_cell.angle_beta   90.00
_cell.angle_gamma   90.00
#
_symmetry.space_group_name_H-M   'P 1'
#
loop_
_entity.id
_entity.type
_entity.pdbx_description
1 polymer ?
#
loop_
_entity_poly.entity_id
_entity_poly.type
_entity_poly.pdbx_seq_one_letter_code
_entity_poly.pdbx_strand_id
1 'polypeptide(L)' 'MVNCEGKGTLKVEVKPVEVRFPLECVEGEVSSTMNQVVLKRERSDGWVSVTAPSSVRWALTVGK' A
#
# COMPACT_ATOMS: atom_id res chain seq x y z
N MET A 1 -6.12 0.53 3.84
CA MET A 1 -6.67 0.25 2.50
C MET A 1 -5.86 1.01 1.47
N VAL A 2 -5.55 0.39 0.34
CA VAL A 2 -4.82 0.98 -0.78
C VAL A 2 -5.69 0.83 -2.02
N ASN A 3 -5.88 1.91 -2.75
CA ASN A 3 -6.57 1.93 -4.04
C ASN A 3 -5.59 2.41 -5.11
N CYS A 4 -5.67 1.84 -6.32
CA CYS A 4 -4.92 2.34 -7.46
C CYS A 4 -5.67 2.15 -8.79
N GLU A 5 -5.34 3.01 -9.75
CA GLU A 5 -5.87 3.01 -11.11
C GLU A 5 -4.76 3.38 -12.09
N GLY A 6 -4.76 2.75 -13.26
CA GLY A 6 -3.77 2.93 -14.31
C GLY A 6 -2.84 1.74 -14.42
N LYS A 7 -2.31 1.50 -15.62
CA LYS A 7 -1.47 0.33 -15.90
C LYS A 7 -0.15 0.39 -15.13
N GLY A 8 0.07 -0.58 -14.24
CA GLY A 8 1.33 -0.75 -13.53
C GLY A 8 1.21 -1.58 -12.26
N THR A 9 2.31 -1.64 -11.50
CA THR A 9 2.33 -2.33 -10.20
C THR A 9 2.73 -1.34 -9.12
N LEU A 10 1.87 -1.18 -8.14
CA LEU A 10 2.15 -0.40 -6.94
C LEU A 10 2.77 -1.33 -5.89
N LYS A 11 3.85 -0.89 -5.25
CA LYS A 11 4.51 -1.62 -4.16
C LYS A 11 4.30 -0.88 -2.85
N VAL A 12 3.78 -1.56 -1.84
CA VAL A 12 3.63 -1.04 -0.48
C VAL A 12 4.55 -1.80 0.46
N GLU A 13 5.32 -1.07 1.26
CA GLU A 13 6.12 -1.62 2.34
C GLU A 13 5.73 -0.97 3.67
N VAL A 14 5.56 -1.79 4.71
CA VAL A 14 5.25 -1.34 6.07
C VAL A 14 6.40 -1.74 7.00
N LYS A 15 7.05 -0.73 7.59
CA LYS A 15 8.10 -0.89 8.59
C LYS A 15 7.54 -0.59 9.99
N PRO A 16 8.02 -1.27 11.04
CA PRO A 16 9.15 -2.20 11.07
C PRO A 16 8.80 -3.69 10.81
N VAL A 17 7.53 -4.03 10.55
CA VAL A 17 7.07 -5.43 10.48
C VAL A 17 7.35 -6.17 9.16
N GLU A 18 8.17 -5.59 8.29
CA GLU A 18 8.59 -6.17 6.99
C GLU A 18 7.41 -6.65 6.11
N VAL A 19 6.22 -6.07 6.27
CA VAL A 19 5.07 -6.41 5.43
C VAL A 19 5.26 -5.71 4.09
N ARG A 20 5.25 -6.49 3.02
CA ARG A 20 5.37 -5.99 1.65
C ARG A 20 4.33 -6.68 0.79
N PHE A 21 3.60 -5.91 0.00
CA PHE A 21 2.67 -6.47 -0.97
C PHE A 21 2.64 -5.65 -2.25
N PRO A 22 2.74 -6.30 -3.41
CA PRO A 22 2.42 -5.67 -4.68
C PRO A 22 0.90 -5.58 -4.85
N LEU A 23 0.45 -4.53 -5.52
CA LEU A 23 -0.90 -4.40 -6.03
C LEU A 23 -0.81 -4.15 -7.53
N GLU A 24 -1.40 -5.04 -8.31
CA GLU A 24 -1.58 -4.80 -9.74
C GLU A 24 -2.68 -3.76 -9.94
N CYS A 25 -2.37 -2.76 -10.76
CA CYS A 25 -3.26 -1.67 -11.09
C CYS A 25 -3.60 -1.79 -12.58
N VAL A 26 -4.89 -1.80 -12.87
CA VAL A 26 -5.43 -1.92 -14.22
C VAL A 26 -5.89 -0.56 -14.74
N GLU A 27 -5.89 -0.41 -16.04
CA GLU A 27 -6.33 0.82 -16.69
C GLU A 27 -7.86 0.87 -16.76
N GLY A 28 -8.46 2.00 -16.38
CA GLY A 28 -9.91 2.21 -16.43
C GLY A 28 -10.72 1.59 -15.29
N GLU A 29 -10.06 0.93 -14.32
CA GLU A 29 -10.69 0.36 -13.14
C GLU A 29 -9.83 0.57 -11.89
N VAL A 30 -10.49 0.85 -10.76
CA VAL A 30 -9.82 1.00 -9.47
C VAL A 30 -9.63 -0.37 -8.82
N SER A 31 -8.39 -0.81 -8.73
CA SER A 31 -7.99 -1.97 -7.93
C SER A 31 -7.82 -1.57 -6.47
N SER A 32 -8.23 -2.43 -5.53
CA SER A 32 -8.12 -2.16 -4.10
C SER A 32 -7.62 -3.36 -3.30
N THR A 33 -6.91 -3.08 -2.21
CA THR A 33 -6.53 -4.11 -1.22
C THR A 33 -6.52 -3.53 0.19
N MET A 34 -6.78 -4.38 1.18
CA MET A 34 -6.70 -4.04 2.58
C MET A 34 -5.87 -5.09 3.30
N ASN A 35 -4.77 -4.63 3.90
CA ASN A 35 -3.95 -5.44 4.78
C ASN A 35 -4.05 -4.94 6.21
N GLN A 36 -4.21 -5.88 7.13
CA GLN A 36 -4.20 -5.62 8.56
C GLN A 36 -2.88 -6.12 9.15
N VAL A 37 -2.23 -5.26 9.92
CA VAL A 37 -0.93 -5.55 10.54
C VAL A 37 -1.06 -5.44 12.04
N VAL A 38 -0.64 -6.47 12.75
CA VAL A 38 -0.58 -6.46 14.22
C VAL A 38 0.84 -6.13 14.65
N LEU A 39 1.05 -4.89 15.12
CA LEU A 39 2.33 -4.47 15.69
C LEU A 39 2.47 -5.06 17.10
N LYS A 40 3.46 -5.92 17.33
CA LYS A 40 3.71 -6.54 18.64
C LYS A 40 4.27 -5.56 19.70
N ARG A 41 4.69 -4.35 19.31
CA ARG A 41 5.25 -3.34 20.21
C ARG A 41 4.46 -2.04 20.10
N GLU A 42 3.92 -1.57 21.21
CA GLU A 42 3.07 -0.37 21.29
C GLU A 42 3.79 0.96 20.98
N ARG A 43 5.13 0.97 20.94
CA ARG A 43 5.95 2.20 20.89
C ARG A 43 6.85 2.36 19.66
N SER A 44 6.75 1.50 18.66
CA SER A 44 7.53 1.70 17.42
C SER A 44 6.75 2.57 16.44
N ASP A 45 7.34 3.70 16.03
CA ASP A 45 6.86 4.46 14.89
C ASP A 45 6.71 3.54 13.68
N GLY A 46 5.58 3.65 12.99
CA GLY A 46 5.29 2.90 11.77
C GLY A 46 5.53 3.77 10.56
N TRP A 47 6.17 3.22 9.53
CA TRP A 47 6.32 3.91 8.24
C TRP A 47 5.71 3.09 7.13
N VAL A 48 5.01 3.77 6.23
CA VAL A 48 4.53 3.19 4.98
C VAL A 48 5.30 3.83 3.84
N SER A 49 5.98 3.02 3.04
CA SER A 49 6.65 3.44 1.81
C SER A 49 5.83 2.94 0.63
N VAL A 50 5.53 3.85 -0.30
CA VAL A 50 4.77 3.54 -1.52
C VAL A 50 5.66 3.84 -2.72
N THR A 51 5.79 2.88 -3.64
CA THR A 51 6.45 3.07 -4.93
C THR A 51 5.48 2.72 -6.03
N ALA A 52 5.26 3.66 -6.95
CA ALA A 52 4.34 3.48 -8.07
C ALA A 52 4.94 4.10 -9.35
N PRO A 53 4.68 3.52 -10.53
CA PRO A 53 4.94 4.17 -11.80
C PRO A 53 4.18 5.50 -11.91
N SER A 54 4.69 6.45 -12.69
CA SER A 54 4.03 7.74 -12.91
C SER A 54 2.69 7.64 -13.66
N SER A 55 2.43 6.51 -14.32
CA SER A 55 1.14 6.20 -14.97
C SER A 55 0.04 5.77 -14.00
N VAL A 56 0.37 5.51 -12.72
CA VAL A 56 -0.56 4.98 -11.72
C VAL A 56 -0.99 6.09 -10.76
N ARG A 57 -2.30 6.31 -10.66
CA ARG A 57 -2.91 7.11 -9.59
C ARG A 57 -3.20 6.21 -8.40
N TRP A 58 -2.98 6.70 -7.19
CA TRP A 58 -3.17 5.89 -5.99
C TRP A 58 -3.64 6.71 -4.79
N ALA A 59 -4.29 6.02 -3.87
CA ALA A 59 -4.72 6.56 -2.59
C ALA A 59 -4.50 5.52 -1.48
N LEU A 60 -4.10 5.99 -0.29
CA LEU A 60 -3.82 5.15 0.86
C LEU A 60 -4.57 5.69 2.09
N THR A 61 -5.27 4.81 2.78
CA THR A 61 -5.87 5.07 4.09
C THR A 61 -5.20 4.19 5.14
N VAL A 62 -4.66 4.82 6.18
CA VAL A 62 -4.04 4.16 7.34
C VAL A 62 -4.88 4.48 8.59
N GLY A 63 -5.25 3.44 9.34
CA GLY A 63 -5.94 3.55 10.61
C GLY A 63 -5.16 2.81 11.71
N LYS A 64 -5.38 3.21 12.96
CA LYS A 64 -4.85 2.56 14.17
C LYS A 64 -5.99 1.92 14.94
#